data_AF-A0A2G2FD47-F1
#
_entry.id   AF-A0A2G2FD47-F1
#
_cell.length_a   1.000
_cell.length_b   1.000
_cell.length_c   1.000
_cell.angle_alpha   90.00
_cell.angle_beta   90.00
_cell.angle_gamma   90.00
#
_symmetry.space_group_name_H-M   'P 1'
#
loop_
_entity.id
_entity.type
_entity.pdbx_description
1 polymer ?
#
loop_
_entity_poly.entity_id
_entity_poly.type
_entity_poly.pdbx_seq_one_letter_code
_entity_poly.pdbx_strand_id
1 'polypeptide(L)'
;MNKLILIIITLVFFINVSGQTFSKKDFVKTDWFTENNDSLFFVSDTIQLIQYTNYGSESAKGQYAEYEMKYFDHGDYLKFSFKRFGQFKYRGTYNNYKNFVPIAEFTWKFDKRKQVLKVFKEKQLQFKLKPISNEQIKIESRFAGQDLLTTNKLTLLKIE
;
A
#
# COMPACT_ATOMS: atom_id res chain seq x y z
N MET A 1 10.43 -10.73 -49.26
CA MET A 1 11.18 -10.96 -48.00
C MET A 1 10.54 -10.27 -46.78
N ASN A 2 9.20 -10.11 -46.75
CA ASN A 2 8.54 -9.21 -45.77
C ASN A 2 7.61 -9.92 -44.76
N LYS A 3 7.21 -11.17 -45.01
CA LYS A 3 6.31 -11.91 -44.10
C LYS A 3 7.04 -12.51 -42.89
N LEU A 4 8.29 -12.95 -43.09
CA LEU A 4 9.12 -13.57 -42.06
C LEU A 4 9.56 -12.56 -40.98
N ILE A 5 9.87 -11.34 -41.40
CA ILE A 5 10.19 -10.22 -40.50
C ILE A 5 8.97 -9.85 -39.64
N LEU A 6 7.77 -9.82 -40.22
CA LEU A 6 6.55 -9.48 -39.50
C LEU A 6 6.20 -10.51 -38.40
N ILE A 7 6.48 -11.79 -38.65
CA ILE A 7 6.27 -12.90 -37.69
C ILE A 7 7.28 -12.83 -36.54
N ILE A 8 8.53 -12.49 -36.84
CA ILE A 8 9.57 -12.31 -35.81
C ILE A 8 9.23 -11.11 -34.92
N ILE A 9 8.76 -10.00 -35.50
CA ILE A 9 8.35 -8.80 -34.74
C ILE A 9 7.16 -9.12 -33.82
N THR A 10 6.13 -9.83 -34.29
CA THR A 10 5.00 -10.22 -33.42
C THR A 10 5.40 -11.21 -32.34
N LEU A 11 6.32 -12.16 -32.59
CA LEU A 11 6.81 -13.07 -31.55
C LEU A 11 7.58 -12.33 -30.44
N VAL A 12 8.29 -11.25 -30.77
CA VAL A 12 9.07 -10.45 -29.81
C VAL A 12 8.18 -9.61 -28.89
N PHE A 13 6.97 -9.25 -29.31
CA PHE A 13 5.99 -8.58 -28.43
C PHE A 13 5.25 -9.54 -27.48
N PHE A 14 5.29 -10.85 -27.72
CA PHE A 14 4.75 -11.87 -26.81
C PHE A 14 5.73 -12.30 -25.71
N ILE A 15 6.93 -11.71 -25.65
CA ILE A 15 7.90 -11.99 -24.59
C ILE A 15 7.43 -11.32 -23.30
N ASN A 16 6.48 -11.98 -22.66
CA ASN A 16 6.13 -11.89 -21.24
C ASN A 16 6.08 -10.48 -20.66
N VAL A 17 4.90 -9.85 -20.77
CA VAL A 17 4.44 -8.93 -19.73
C VAL A 17 4.20 -9.76 -18.46
N SER A 18 5.29 -10.19 -17.81
CA SER A 18 5.23 -10.80 -16.49
C SER A 18 4.91 -9.68 -15.50
N GLY A 19 3.62 -9.48 -15.26
CA GLY A 19 3.16 -8.60 -14.19
C GLY A 19 3.75 -9.04 -12.85
N GLN A 20 4.00 -8.09 -11.95
CA GLN A 20 4.47 -8.40 -10.60
C GLN A 20 3.49 -9.37 -9.92
N THR A 21 4.02 -10.47 -9.38
CA THR A 21 3.21 -11.46 -8.67
C THR A 21 3.32 -11.22 -7.18
N PHE A 22 2.19 -10.98 -6.54
CA PHE A 22 2.07 -10.76 -5.11
C PHE A 22 1.62 -12.04 -4.39
N SER A 23 1.90 -12.07 -3.10
CA SER A 23 1.58 -13.15 -2.18
C SER A 23 1.05 -12.60 -0.85
N LYS A 24 0.48 -13.47 -0.03
CA LYS A 24 0.04 -13.10 1.32
C LYS A 24 1.19 -12.55 2.19
N LYS A 25 2.44 -12.95 1.92
CA LYS A 25 3.61 -12.52 2.70
C LYS A 25 3.91 -11.03 2.53
N ASP A 26 3.54 -10.47 1.38
CA ASP A 26 3.76 -9.04 1.07
C ASP A 26 2.84 -8.12 1.88
N PHE A 27 1.77 -8.68 2.45
CA PHE A 27 0.81 -7.95 3.28
C PHE A 27 0.88 -8.35 4.76
N VAL A 28 1.19 -9.60 5.11
CA VAL A 28 1.09 -10.04 6.51
C VAL A 28 2.12 -9.34 7.41
N LYS A 29 1.68 -8.85 8.57
CA LYS A 29 2.50 -8.11 9.56
C LYS A 29 3.15 -6.86 8.98
N THR A 30 2.43 -6.15 8.12
CA THR A 30 2.89 -4.89 7.55
C THR A 30 2.00 -3.74 8.02
N ASP A 31 2.60 -2.58 8.17
CA ASP A 31 1.94 -1.33 8.49
C ASP A 31 2.22 -0.35 7.34
N TRP A 32 1.20 0.40 6.94
CA TRP A 32 1.23 1.28 5.76
C TRP A 32 0.54 2.61 6.06
N PHE A 33 0.78 3.60 5.21
CA PHE A 33 0.02 4.84 5.18
C PHE A 33 -0.32 5.28 3.77
N THR A 34 -1.39 6.08 3.63
CA THR A 34 -1.85 6.62 2.35
C THR A 34 -2.41 8.02 2.57
N GLU A 35 -2.41 8.81 1.52
CA GLU A 35 -3.02 10.13 1.50
C GLU A 35 -4.53 10.00 1.71
N ASN A 36 -5.10 10.92 2.47
CA ASN A 36 -6.54 10.99 2.65
C ASN A 36 -7.04 12.43 2.79
N ASN A 37 -6.42 13.33 2.03
CA ASN A 37 -7.01 14.64 1.80
C ASN A 37 -8.42 14.45 1.20
N ASP A 38 -9.40 15.22 1.67
CA ASP A 38 -10.79 15.19 1.20
C ASP A 38 -11.50 13.81 1.19
N SER A 39 -11.08 12.86 2.04
CA SER A 39 -11.61 11.48 2.08
C SER A 39 -11.43 10.67 0.79
N LEU A 40 -10.44 11.02 -0.03
CA LEU A 40 -10.19 10.43 -1.36
C LEU A 40 -9.94 8.91 -1.33
N PHE A 41 -9.46 8.33 -0.22
CA PHE A 41 -9.20 6.89 -0.14
C PHE A 41 -10.42 6.03 -0.52
N PHE A 42 -11.62 6.43 -0.10
CA PHE A 42 -12.82 5.62 -0.34
C PHE A 42 -13.41 5.82 -1.74
N VAL A 43 -13.07 6.93 -2.39
CA VAL A 43 -13.62 7.34 -3.69
C VAL A 43 -12.68 6.97 -4.84
N SER A 44 -11.36 7.03 -4.64
CA SER A 44 -10.37 6.81 -5.68
C SER A 44 -10.36 5.37 -6.20
N ASP A 45 -10.20 5.24 -7.52
CA ASP A 45 -10.00 3.95 -8.19
C ASP A 45 -8.60 3.40 -7.93
N THR A 46 -7.61 4.26 -7.66
CA THR A 46 -6.23 3.85 -7.39
C THR A 46 -5.75 4.40 -6.06
N ILE A 47 -5.13 3.53 -5.26
CA ILE A 47 -4.64 3.83 -3.91
C ILE A 47 -3.14 3.57 -3.87
N GLN A 48 -2.39 4.50 -3.28
CA GLN A 48 -0.96 4.35 -3.04
C GLN A 48 -0.69 4.14 -1.55
N LEU A 49 -0.12 3.00 -1.18
CA LEU A 49 0.27 2.69 0.18
C LEU A 49 1.78 2.81 0.31
N ILE A 50 2.26 3.60 1.27
CA ILE A 50 3.66 3.70 1.65
C ILE A 50 3.91 2.85 2.89
N GLN A 51 4.92 1.99 2.88
CA GLN A 51 5.19 1.08 3.98
C GLN A 51 5.91 1.78 5.14
N TYR A 52 5.61 1.37 6.36
CA TYR A 52 6.49 1.60 7.50
C TYR A 52 7.51 0.46 7.60
N THR A 53 8.77 0.76 7.30
CA THR A 53 9.89 -0.20 7.32
C THR A 53 11.02 0.21 8.27
N ASN A 54 11.07 1.48 8.66
CA ASN A 54 12.16 2.08 9.40
C ASN A 54 11.68 2.49 10.80
N TYR A 55 12.37 2.04 11.84
CA TYR A 55 12.10 2.48 13.20
C TYR A 55 12.89 3.75 13.53
N GLY A 56 12.36 4.55 14.45
CA GLY A 56 13.05 5.73 14.97
C GLY A 56 14.35 5.39 15.69
N SER A 57 15.10 6.43 16.03
CA SER A 57 16.32 6.34 16.86
C SER A 57 16.03 5.66 18.20
N GLU A 58 17.08 5.31 18.93
CA GLU A 58 16.97 4.66 20.25
C GLU A 58 16.08 5.44 21.24
N SER A 59 16.12 6.78 21.18
CA SER A 59 15.27 7.70 21.95
C SER A 59 13.78 7.69 21.56
N ALA A 60 13.43 7.14 20.39
CA ALA A 60 12.07 7.04 19.85
C ALA A 60 11.66 5.57 19.58
N LYS A 61 12.23 4.64 20.35
CA LYS A 61 12.02 3.20 20.17
C LYS A 61 10.53 2.84 20.13
N GLY A 62 10.13 2.13 19.08
CA GLY A 62 8.74 1.73 18.84
C GLY A 62 7.91 2.70 18.00
N GLN A 63 8.47 3.84 17.59
CA GLN A 63 7.88 4.72 16.58
C GLN A 63 8.52 4.48 15.21
N TYR A 64 7.76 4.76 14.16
CA TYR A 64 8.25 4.70 12.79
C TYR A 64 8.95 6.00 12.39
N ALA A 65 10.05 5.89 11.67
CA ALA A 65 10.87 7.03 11.25
C ALA A 65 10.28 7.75 10.04
N GLU A 66 9.49 7.08 9.21
CA GLU A 66 8.84 7.66 8.03
C GLU A 66 7.99 8.88 8.40
N TYR A 67 8.17 10.00 7.69
CA TYR A 67 7.45 11.26 7.95
C TYR A 67 6.29 11.46 6.98
N GLU A 68 5.08 11.00 7.33
CA GLU A 68 3.92 11.06 6.42
C GLU A 68 3.53 12.48 6.07
N MET A 69 3.54 13.39 7.06
CA MET A 69 3.11 14.77 6.83
C MET A 69 4.02 15.49 5.85
N LYS A 70 5.32 15.20 5.91
CA LYS A 70 6.29 15.81 4.99
C LYS A 70 6.22 15.16 3.61
N TYR A 71 5.90 13.87 3.55
CA TYR A 71 5.69 13.16 2.29
C TYR A 71 4.46 13.66 1.51
N PHE A 72 3.35 13.94 2.21
CA PHE A 72 2.12 14.43 1.58
C PHE A 72 2.00 15.96 1.54
N ASP A 73 2.87 16.70 2.24
CA ASP A 73 2.75 18.15 2.45
C ASP A 73 1.48 18.59 3.21
N HIS A 74 0.85 17.67 3.96
CA HIS A 74 -0.29 17.96 4.85
C HIS A 74 -0.48 16.89 5.94
N GLY A 75 -1.39 17.14 6.88
CA GLY A 75 -1.62 16.30 8.07
C GLY A 75 -2.59 15.13 7.91
N ASP A 76 -3.11 14.90 6.71
CA ASP A 76 -4.33 14.12 6.48
C ASP A 76 -4.04 12.80 5.78
N TYR A 77 -3.99 11.71 6.55
CA TYR A 77 -3.59 10.41 6.05
C TYR A 77 -4.28 9.27 6.80
N LEU A 78 -4.43 8.12 6.14
CA LEU A 78 -4.83 6.88 6.78
C LEU A 78 -3.61 6.00 7.02
N LYS A 79 -3.63 5.29 8.16
CA LYS A 79 -2.70 4.23 8.52
C LYS A 79 -3.42 2.90 8.43
N PHE A 80 -2.80 1.90 7.81
CA PHE A 80 -3.32 0.54 7.72
C PHE A 80 -2.38 -0.46 8.37
N SER A 81 -2.96 -1.49 8.98
CA SER A 81 -2.23 -2.58 9.60
C SER A 81 -2.82 -3.92 9.18
N PHE A 82 -2.05 -4.67 8.39
CA PHE A 82 -2.39 -6.04 8.01
C PHE A 82 -1.74 -6.99 9.00
N LYS A 83 -2.48 -7.43 10.03
CA LYS A 83 -1.94 -8.31 11.08
C LYS A 83 -2.07 -9.79 10.71
N ARG A 84 -1.53 -10.66 11.57
CA ARG A 84 -1.65 -12.13 11.42
C ARG A 84 -3.13 -12.55 11.46
N PHE A 85 -3.41 -13.76 10.97
CA PHE A 85 -4.74 -14.36 10.94
C PHE A 85 -5.81 -13.54 10.19
N GLY A 86 -5.39 -12.62 9.32
CA GLY A 86 -6.31 -11.83 8.52
C GLY A 86 -6.94 -10.68 9.27
N GLN A 87 -6.44 -10.25 10.44
CA GLN A 87 -6.94 -9.04 11.10
C GLN A 87 -6.47 -7.78 10.35
N PHE A 88 -7.38 -6.83 10.12
CA PHE A 88 -7.10 -5.54 9.48
C PHE A 88 -7.47 -4.42 10.44
N LYS A 89 -6.61 -3.41 10.57
CA LYS A 89 -6.90 -2.20 11.35
C LYS A 89 -6.57 -0.99 10.49
N TYR A 90 -7.31 0.10 10.68
CA TYR A 90 -6.92 1.38 10.14
C TYR A 90 -7.19 2.53 11.10
N ARG A 91 -6.46 3.62 10.94
CA ARG A 91 -6.57 4.84 11.74
C ARG A 91 -6.42 6.06 10.84
N GLY A 92 -7.25 7.08 11.01
CA GLY A 92 -7.09 8.35 10.32
C GLY A 92 -6.34 9.38 11.16
N THR A 93 -5.61 10.25 10.48
CA THR A 93 -5.16 11.52 11.03
C THR A 93 -5.78 12.60 10.14
N TYR A 94 -6.39 13.61 10.75
CA TYR A 94 -7.05 14.73 10.07
C TYR A 94 -6.74 16.01 10.84
N ASN A 95 -6.35 17.08 10.16
CA ASN A 95 -5.96 18.36 10.77
C ASN A 95 -4.90 18.20 11.88
N ASN A 96 -3.94 17.28 11.70
CA ASN A 96 -2.96 16.88 12.73
C ASN A 96 -3.55 16.23 14.01
N TYR A 97 -4.87 16.05 14.07
CA TYR A 97 -5.55 15.31 15.12
C TYR A 97 -5.72 13.85 14.73
N LYS A 98 -5.47 12.96 15.69
CA LYS A 98 -5.53 11.52 15.45
C LYS A 98 -6.92 10.97 15.75
N ASN A 99 -7.76 10.83 14.73
CA ASN A 99 -9.05 10.17 14.86
C ASN A 99 -8.90 8.65 14.81
N PHE A 100 -9.37 7.99 15.86
CA PHE A 100 -9.37 6.54 15.93
C PHE A 100 -10.74 6.00 15.53
N VAL A 101 -10.80 5.21 14.46
CA VAL A 101 -11.96 4.35 14.24
C VAL A 101 -11.76 3.13 15.14
N PRO A 102 -12.72 2.81 16.03
CA PRO A 102 -12.61 1.63 16.89
C PRO A 102 -12.38 0.37 16.06
N ILE A 103 -11.81 -0.65 16.71
CA ILE A 103 -11.57 -1.99 16.16
C ILE A 103 -12.93 -2.64 15.84
N ALA A 104 -13.62 -2.17 14.81
CA ALA A 104 -14.55 -3.03 14.10
C ALA A 104 -13.72 -4.19 13.55
N GLU A 105 -14.25 -5.41 13.61
CA GLU A 105 -13.56 -6.63 13.17
C GLU A 105 -13.44 -6.65 11.65
N PHE A 106 -12.59 -5.77 11.11
CA PHE A 106 -12.20 -5.87 9.74
C PHE A 106 -11.26 -7.07 9.59
N THR A 107 -11.55 -7.88 8.58
CA THR A 107 -10.67 -8.97 8.19
C THR A 107 -10.23 -8.82 6.76
N TRP A 108 -9.08 -9.38 6.42
CA TRP A 108 -8.53 -9.37 5.08
C TRP A 108 -8.14 -10.77 4.62
N LYS A 109 -8.25 -10.99 3.32
CA LYS A 109 -7.79 -12.21 2.64
C LYS A 109 -7.13 -11.84 1.32
N PHE A 110 -6.03 -12.51 0.99
CA PHE A 110 -5.37 -12.35 -0.31
C PHE A 110 -5.56 -13.62 -1.14
N ASP A 111 -6.20 -13.49 -2.30
CA ASP A 111 -6.33 -14.54 -3.31
C ASP A 111 -5.13 -14.47 -4.25
N LYS A 112 -4.17 -15.38 -4.09
CA LYS A 112 -2.96 -15.43 -4.92
C LYS A 112 -3.26 -15.75 -6.39
N ARG A 113 -4.31 -16.53 -6.68
CA ARG A 113 -4.63 -16.88 -8.08
C ARG A 113 -5.21 -15.69 -8.81
N LYS A 114 -6.10 -14.95 -8.16
CA LYS A 114 -6.74 -13.76 -8.73
C LYS A 114 -5.90 -12.48 -8.57
N GLN A 115 -4.87 -12.52 -7.73
CA GLN A 115 -4.11 -11.35 -7.30
C GLN A 115 -5.04 -10.28 -6.71
N VAL A 116 -5.90 -10.66 -5.75
CA VAL A 116 -6.89 -9.76 -5.15
C VAL A 116 -6.81 -9.81 -3.64
N LEU A 117 -6.60 -8.65 -3.02
CA LEU A 117 -6.80 -8.39 -1.61
C LEU A 117 -8.28 -8.03 -1.38
N LYS A 118 -8.93 -8.73 -0.45
CA LYS A 118 -10.32 -8.49 -0.06
C LYS A 118 -10.36 -8.05 1.38
N VAL A 119 -11.09 -6.98 1.68
CA VAL A 119 -11.35 -6.54 3.05
C VAL A 119 -12.82 -6.69 3.37
N PHE A 120 -13.10 -7.21 4.55
CA PHE A 120 -14.44 -7.53 5.05
C PHE A 120 -14.67 -6.82 6.37
N LYS A 121 -15.91 -6.43 6.65
CA LYS A 121 -16.40 -6.01 7.96
C LYS A 121 -17.57 -6.92 8.32
N GLU A 122 -17.55 -7.56 9.49
CA GLU A 122 -18.64 -8.45 9.91
C GLU A 122 -18.99 -9.51 8.83
N LYS A 123 -17.96 -10.08 8.19
CA LYS A 123 -18.04 -11.03 7.05
C LYS A 123 -18.61 -10.45 5.74
N GLN A 124 -19.07 -9.21 5.72
CA GLN A 124 -19.50 -8.52 4.50
C GLN A 124 -18.28 -7.94 3.77
N LEU A 125 -18.16 -8.23 2.49
CA LEU A 125 -17.10 -7.67 1.64
C LEU A 125 -17.30 -6.15 1.52
N GLN A 126 -16.28 -5.38 1.89
CA GLN A 126 -16.31 -3.92 1.82
C GLN A 126 -15.64 -3.41 0.55
N PHE A 127 -14.46 -3.97 0.22
CA PHE A 127 -13.74 -3.62 -1.00
C PHE A 127 -12.78 -4.73 -1.44
N LYS A 128 -12.48 -4.73 -2.74
CA LYS A 128 -11.46 -5.55 -3.39
C LYS A 128 -10.39 -4.63 -3.97
N LEU A 129 -9.14 -5.01 -3.78
CA LEU A 129 -7.97 -4.27 -4.24
C LEU A 129 -7.05 -5.23 -5.00
N LYS A 130 -6.65 -4.86 -6.20
CA LYS A 130 -5.68 -5.57 -7.01
C LYS A 130 -4.34 -4.84 -6.93
N PRO A 131 -3.28 -5.42 -6.35
CA PRO A 131 -1.97 -4.82 -6.43
C PRO A 131 -1.48 -4.82 -7.87
N ILE A 132 -0.99 -3.66 -8.32
CA ILE A 132 -0.54 -3.45 -9.69
C ILE A 132 0.96 -3.13 -9.78
N SER A 133 1.54 -2.53 -8.73
CA SER A 133 2.99 -2.29 -8.65
C SER A 133 3.47 -2.18 -7.21
N ASN A 134 4.71 -2.59 -6.97
CA ASN A 134 5.46 -2.32 -5.77
C ASN A 134 6.84 -1.81 -6.18
N GLU A 135 7.21 -0.63 -5.70
CA GLU A 135 8.47 0.04 -6.02
C GLU A 135 9.12 0.62 -4.77
N GLN A 136 10.44 0.75 -4.79
CA GLN A 136 11.16 1.43 -3.72
C GLN A 136 11.13 2.94 -3.95
N ILE A 137 10.83 3.69 -2.90
CA ILE A 137 10.85 5.15 -2.89
C ILE A 137 11.73 5.67 -1.76
N LYS A 138 12.12 6.93 -1.87
CA LYS A 138 12.83 7.67 -0.84
C LYS A 138 11.90 8.67 -0.17
N ILE A 139 11.85 8.67 1.15
CA ILE A 139 11.03 9.60 1.94
C ILE A 139 11.81 10.09 3.15
N GLU A 140 11.43 11.23 3.70
CA GLU A 140 12.18 11.85 4.79
C GLU A 140 11.90 11.19 6.14
N SER A 141 12.92 11.23 7.01
CA SER A 141 12.82 10.81 8.41
C SER A 141 12.28 11.93 9.29
N ARG A 142 11.48 11.56 10.30
CA ARG A 142 11.08 12.45 11.40
C ARG A 142 12.21 12.74 12.39
N PHE A 143 13.21 11.86 12.46
CA PHE A 143 14.21 11.84 13.53
C PHE A 143 15.64 12.12 13.04
N ALA A 144 15.92 11.85 11.77
CA ALA A 144 17.21 12.10 11.14
C ALA A 144 17.02 13.26 10.15
N GLY A 145 17.44 14.48 10.50
CA GLY A 145 17.25 15.66 9.67
C GLY A 145 17.77 15.45 8.24
N GLN A 146 16.99 15.85 7.24
CA GLN A 146 17.24 15.74 5.78
C GLN A 146 17.66 14.36 5.22
N ASP A 147 17.84 13.34 6.04
CA ASP A 147 18.16 11.99 5.58
C ASP A 147 16.93 11.33 4.95
N LEU A 148 17.13 10.84 3.72
CA LEU A 148 16.14 10.08 2.98
C LEU A 148 16.22 8.59 3.35
N LEU A 149 15.10 8.07 3.82
CA LEU A 149 14.86 6.66 4.10
C LEU A 149 14.32 5.95 2.86
N THR A 150 14.82 4.76 2.57
CA THR A 150 14.22 3.89 1.56
C THR A 150 13.03 3.14 2.18
N THR A 151 11.90 3.13 1.48
CA THR A 151 10.71 2.34 1.83
C THR A 151 10.03 1.82 0.55
N ASN A 152 8.95 1.05 0.69
CA ASN A 152 8.16 0.51 -0.41
C ASN A 152 6.88 1.33 -0.62
N LYS A 153 6.54 1.57 -1.89
CA LYS A 153 5.24 2.10 -2.33
C LYS A 153 4.50 1.02 -3.12
N LEU A 154 3.36 0.62 -2.59
CA LEU A 154 2.44 -0.33 -3.19
C LEU A 154 1.26 0.41 -3.82
N THR A 155 1.07 0.25 -5.13
CA THR A 155 -0.09 0.77 -5.84
C THR A 155 -1.16 -0.30 -5.97
N LEU A 156 -2.39 0.03 -5.59
CA LEU A 156 -3.55 -0.84 -5.58
C LEU A 156 -4.67 -0.25 -6.44
N LEU A 157 -5.27 -1.07 -7.30
CA LEU A 157 -6.47 -0.73 -8.06
C LEU A 157 -7.72 -1.26 -7.33
N LYS A 158 -8.68 -0.39 -7.04
CA LYS A 158 -10.01 -0.78 -6.55
C LYS A 158 -10.80 -1.44 -7.67
N ILE A 159 -11.40 -2.59 -7.36
CA ILE A 159 -12.17 -3.38 -8.33
C ILE A 159 -13.52 -3.78 -7.73
N GLU A 160 -14.51 -3.98 -8.58
CA GLU A 160 -15.88 -4.37 -8.22
C GLU A 160 -16.02 -5.84 -7.77
#